data_AF-W4L8U5-F1
#
_entry.id   AF-W4L8U5-F1
#
_cell.length_a   1.000
_cell.length_b   1.000
_cell.length_c   1.000
_cell.angle_alpha   90.00
_cell.angle_beta   90.00
_cell.angle_gamma   90.00
#
_symmetry.space_group_name_H-M   'P 1'
#
loop_
_entity.id
_entity.type
_entity.pdbx_description
1 polymer ?
#
loop_
_entity_poly.entity_id
_entity_poly.type
_entity_poly.pdbx_seq_one_letter_code
_entity_poly.pdbx_strand_id
1 'polypeptide(L)'
;NSKQELKIAAFQLHQVAERLYSCLLLVLTNYKPNTHNLTRLNALAILQDERFAEIFPQDSRFNRRRFQLLKRAYVDARYSAHYHITEDELTWLSERVHRLEALTEQFCWAKIESFED
;
A
#
# COMPACT_ATOMS: atom_id res chain seq x y z
N ASN A 1 -15.33 -14.62 -13.88
CA ASN A 1 -16.36 -14.63 -12.81
C ASN A 1 -16.06 -13.43 -11.93
N SER A 2 -16.80 -12.34 -12.11
CA SER A 2 -16.44 -10.98 -11.66
C SER A 2 -16.00 -10.90 -10.19
N LYS A 3 -16.64 -11.65 -9.28
CA LYS A 3 -16.23 -11.67 -7.86
C LYS A 3 -14.81 -12.18 -7.63
N GLN A 4 -14.38 -13.20 -8.38
CA GLN A 4 -13.04 -13.77 -8.24
C GLN A 4 -11.97 -12.80 -8.78
N GLU A 5 -12.28 -12.09 -9.87
CA GLU A 5 -11.42 -11.05 -10.45
C GLU A 5 -11.18 -9.92 -9.45
N LEU A 6 -12.22 -9.45 -8.75
CA LEU A 6 -12.09 -8.43 -7.71
C LEU A 6 -11.17 -8.86 -6.55
N LYS A 7 -11.25 -10.13 -6.13
CA LYS A 7 -10.34 -10.67 -5.09
C LYS A 7 -8.88 -10.68 -5.56
N ILE A 8 -8.64 -11.12 -6.80
CA ILE A 8 -7.31 -11.17 -7.39
C ILE A 8 -6.74 -9.75 -7.53
N ALA A 9 -7.55 -8.80 -7.99
CA ALA A 9 -7.14 -7.40 -8.09
C ALA A 9 -6.78 -6.81 -6.72
N ALA A 10 -7.57 -7.09 -5.67
CA ALA A 10 -7.26 -6.66 -4.32
C ALA A 10 -5.94 -7.27 -3.80
N PHE A 11 -5.69 -8.54 -4.10
CA PHE A 11 -4.42 -9.21 -3.79
C PHE A 11 -3.24 -8.55 -4.51
N GLN A 12 -3.40 -8.23 -5.80
CA GLN A 12 -2.37 -7.54 -6.57
C GLN A 12 -2.10 -6.13 -6.04
N LEU A 13 -3.13 -5.37 -5.67
CA LEU A 13 -2.96 -4.05 -5.04
C LEU A 13 -2.19 -4.14 -3.72
N HIS A 14 -2.45 -5.16 -2.90
CA HIS A 14 -1.66 -5.39 -1.70
C HIS A 14 -0.18 -5.60 -2.04
N GLN A 15 0.08 -6.47 -3.02
CA GLN A 15 1.44 -6.80 -3.46
C GLN A 15 2.19 -5.59 -4.03
N VAL A 16 1.50 -4.69 -4.74
CA VAL A 16 2.05 -3.42 -5.23
C VAL A 16 2.38 -2.50 -4.06
N ALA A 17 1.44 -2.27 -3.14
CA ALA A 17 1.66 -1.42 -1.97
C ALA A 17 2.86 -1.89 -1.12
N GLU A 18 2.98 -3.20 -0.89
CA GLU A 18 4.10 -3.80 -0.16
C GLU A 18 5.46 -3.53 -0.84
N ARG A 19 5.51 -3.64 -2.18
CA ARG A 19 6.72 -3.38 -2.97
C ARG A 19 7.11 -1.91 -2.93
N LEU A 20 6.13 -1.00 -3.04
CA LEU A 20 6.36 0.44 -2.96
C LEU A 20 6.94 0.85 -1.60
N TYR A 21 6.35 0.38 -0.50
CA TYR A 21 6.93 0.62 0.83
C TYR A 21 8.33 0.02 0.98
N SER A 22 8.55 -1.19 0.46
CA SER A 22 9.88 -1.81 0.50
C SER A 22 10.91 -1.00 -0.28
N CYS A 23 10.56 -0.49 -1.46
CA CYS A 23 11.41 0.35 -2.29
C CYS A 23 11.76 1.65 -1.57
N LEU A 24 10.74 2.38 -1.07
CA LEU A 24 10.93 3.60 -0.30
C LEU A 24 11.89 3.40 0.88
N LEU A 25 11.64 2.38 1.72
CA LEU A 25 12.44 2.14 2.91
C LEU A 25 13.89 1.77 2.54
N LEU A 26 14.10 1.00 1.48
CA LEU A 26 15.44 0.72 0.96
C LEU A 26 16.16 1.99 0.52
N VAL A 27 15.48 2.85 -0.25
CA VAL A 27 16.06 4.09 -0.79
C VAL A 27 16.44 5.06 0.33
N LEU A 28 15.58 5.20 1.35
CA LEU A 28 15.77 6.18 2.42
C LEU A 28 16.64 5.69 3.57
N THR A 29 16.55 4.39 3.91
CA THR A 29 17.16 3.86 5.14
C THR A 29 18.19 2.77 4.89
N ASN A 30 18.37 2.35 3.64
CA ASN A 30 19.18 1.19 3.25
C ASN A 30 18.75 -0.11 3.96
N TYR A 31 17.49 -0.17 4.41
CA TYR A 31 16.94 -1.30 5.15
C TYR A 31 15.54 -1.67 4.62
N LYS A 32 15.36 -2.97 4.34
CA LYS A 32 14.05 -3.56 4.06
C LYS A 32 13.59 -4.37 5.26
N PRO A 33 12.50 -3.99 5.94
CA PRO A 33 11.89 -4.81 6.97
C PRO A 33 11.46 -6.18 6.44
N ASN A 34 11.76 -7.25 7.17
CA ASN A 34 11.27 -8.60 6.86
C ASN A 34 9.82 -8.78 7.36
N THR A 35 8.87 -8.06 6.77
CA THR A 35 7.45 -8.15 7.11
C THR A 35 6.55 -7.86 5.91
N HIS A 36 5.47 -8.63 5.78
CA HIS A 36 4.40 -8.40 4.81
C HIS A 36 3.25 -7.55 5.39
N ASN A 37 3.43 -6.99 6.59
CA ASN A 37 2.37 -6.25 7.28
C ASN A 37 2.33 -4.79 6.81
N LEU A 38 1.36 -4.46 5.94
CA LEU A 38 1.15 -3.10 5.44
C LEU A 38 0.98 -2.05 6.55
N THR A 39 0.40 -2.39 7.70
CA THR A 39 0.28 -1.43 8.82
C THR A 39 1.66 -1.04 9.36
N ARG A 40 2.56 -2.02 9.49
CA ARG A 40 3.92 -1.78 9.97
C ARG A 40 4.74 -1.02 8.93
N LEU A 41 4.63 -1.40 7.66
CA LEU A 41 5.29 -0.71 6.56
C LEU A 41 4.84 0.75 6.43
N ASN A 42 3.53 1.00 6.52
CA ASN A 42 2.98 2.35 6.50
C ASN A 42 3.47 3.19 7.68
N ALA A 43 3.52 2.62 8.89
CA ALA A 43 4.05 3.33 10.05
C ALA A 43 5.53 3.70 9.87
N LEU A 44 6.35 2.81 9.31
CA LEU A 44 7.76 3.09 9.03
C LEU A 44 7.93 4.17 7.94
N ALA A 45 7.07 4.17 6.92
CA ALA A 45 7.06 5.20 5.89
C ALA A 45 6.68 6.59 6.46
N ILE A 46 5.68 6.64 7.34
CA ILE A 46 5.28 7.89 8.04
C ILE A 46 6.42 8.45 8.90
N LEU A 47 7.25 7.58 9.51
CA LEU A 47 8.44 8.02 10.24
C LEU A 47 9.50 8.65 9.34
N GLN A 48 9.50 8.36 8.04
CA GLN A 48 10.41 9.01 7.08
C GLN A 48 9.83 10.33 6.58
N ASP A 49 8.52 10.39 6.28
CA ASP A 49 7.83 11.60 5.86
C ASP A 49 6.33 11.54 6.19
N GLU A 50 5.79 12.61 6.77
CA GLU A 50 4.41 12.66 7.24
C GLU A 50 3.36 12.59 6.12
N ARG A 51 3.71 12.94 4.87
CA ARG A 51 2.82 12.86 3.71
C ARG A 51 2.32 11.44 3.45
N PHE A 52 3.06 10.41 3.88
CA PHE A 52 2.59 9.03 3.79
C PHE A 52 1.34 8.76 4.67
N ALA A 53 1.07 9.57 5.69
CA ALA A 53 -0.13 9.45 6.52
C ALA A 53 -1.41 9.80 5.75
N GLU A 54 -1.30 10.64 4.72
CA GLU A 54 -2.43 11.07 3.87
C GLU A 54 -2.87 9.99 2.86
N ILE A 55 -2.02 9.01 2.59
CA ILE A 55 -2.28 7.94 1.61
C ILE A 55 -3.37 7.00 2.13
N PHE A 56 -3.25 6.53 3.36
CA PHE A 56 -4.23 5.65 4.01
C PHE A 56 -4.79 6.29 5.28
N PRO A 57 -5.63 7.33 5.14
CA PRO A 57 -6.16 8.07 6.29
C PRO A 57 -7.01 7.14 7.18
N GLN A 58 -6.92 7.33 8.49
CA GLN A 58 -7.65 6.53 9.50
C GLN A 58 -8.75 7.32 10.22
N ASP A 59 -9.12 8.46 9.63
CA ASP A 59 -10.10 9.46 10.08
C ASP A 59 -11.54 8.91 10.14
N SER A 60 -11.93 8.08 9.18
CA SER A 60 -13.28 7.54 9.08
C SER A 60 -13.31 6.01 9.26
N ARG A 61 -14.40 5.49 9.82
CA ARG A 61 -14.65 4.03 9.89
C ARG A 61 -14.55 3.37 8.52
N PHE A 62 -14.92 4.11 7.48
CA PHE A 62 -14.89 3.67 6.09
C PHE A 62 -13.46 3.49 5.57
N ASN A 63 -12.59 4.48 5.76
CA ASN A 63 -11.20 4.40 5.33
C ASN A 63 -10.45 3.30 6.07
N ARG A 64 -10.68 3.17 7.40
CA ARG A 64 -10.13 2.07 8.22
C ARG A 64 -10.55 0.69 7.69
N ARG A 65 -11.83 0.52 7.34
CA ARG A 65 -12.35 -0.73 6.79
C ARG A 65 -11.67 -1.09 5.47
N ARG A 66 -11.53 -0.13 4.55
CA ARG A 66 -10.89 -0.37 3.24
C ARG A 66 -9.42 -0.72 3.37
N PHE A 67 -8.68 -0.01 4.22
CA PHE A 67 -7.29 -0.37 4.49
C PHE A 67 -7.18 -1.79 5.09
N GLN A 68 -8.10 -2.18 5.96
CA GLN A 68 -8.16 -3.54 6.47
C GLN A 68 -8.50 -4.58 5.39
N LEU A 69 -9.35 -4.24 4.40
CA LEU A 69 -9.63 -5.11 3.25
C LEU A 69 -8.39 -5.32 2.38
N LEU A 70 -7.61 -4.26 2.12
CA LEU A 70 -6.34 -4.35 1.42
C LEU A 70 -5.35 -5.25 2.19
N LYS A 71 -5.21 -5.03 3.50
CA LYS A 71 -4.32 -5.84 4.35
C LYS A 71 -4.69 -7.33 4.30
N ARG A 72 -5.98 -7.64 4.45
CA ARG A 72 -6.48 -9.02 4.45
C ARG A 72 -6.37 -9.70 3.09
N ALA A 73 -6.35 -8.94 1.99
CA ALA A 73 -6.29 -9.48 0.64
C ALA A 73 -5.11 -10.46 0.42
N TYR A 74 -3.95 -10.22 1.06
CA TYR A 74 -2.76 -11.07 0.93
C TYR A 74 -3.01 -12.55 1.25
N VAL A 75 -3.77 -12.80 2.32
CA VAL A 75 -4.11 -14.15 2.79
C VAL A 75 -5.49 -14.55 2.30
N ASP A 76 -6.48 -13.69 2.51
CA ASP A 76 -7.88 -14.08 2.43
C ASP A 76 -8.41 -14.11 0.99
N ALA A 77 -7.83 -13.34 0.06
CA ALA A 77 -8.36 -13.26 -1.31
C ALA A 77 -8.34 -14.61 -2.05
N ARG A 78 -7.36 -15.47 -1.73
CA ARG A 78 -7.18 -16.78 -2.38
C ARG A 78 -7.88 -17.92 -1.64
N TYR A 79 -7.99 -17.82 -0.32
CA TYR A 79 -8.40 -18.97 0.51
C TYR A 79 -9.73 -18.76 1.25
N SER A 80 -10.20 -17.51 1.38
CA SER A 80 -11.40 -17.21 2.17
C SER A 80 -12.64 -17.02 1.30
N ALA A 81 -13.64 -17.87 1.55
CA ALA A 81 -14.99 -17.66 1.02
C ALA A 81 -15.63 -16.38 1.58
N HIS A 82 -15.22 -15.94 2.78
CA HIS A 82 -15.77 -14.77 3.46
C HIS A 82 -15.13 -13.44 3.06
N TYR A 83 -14.05 -13.47 2.27
CA TYR A 83 -13.47 -12.23 1.73
C TYR A 83 -14.38 -11.65 0.65
N HIS A 84 -14.89 -10.45 0.89
CA HIS A 84 -15.73 -9.70 -0.02
C HIS A 84 -15.19 -8.28 -0.14
N ILE A 85 -15.03 -7.83 -1.37
CA ILE A 85 -14.65 -6.47 -1.72
C ILE A 85 -15.53 -6.02 -2.88
N THR A 86 -16.03 -4.80 -2.79
CA THR A 86 -16.82 -4.15 -3.84
C THR A 86 -15.93 -3.42 -4.84
N GLU A 87 -16.44 -3.13 -6.02
CA GLU A 87 -15.74 -2.35 -7.04
C GLU A 87 -15.37 -0.95 -6.50
N ASP A 88 -16.29 -0.26 -5.82
CA ASP A 88 -16.02 1.05 -5.21
C ASP A 88 -14.93 1.01 -4.14
N GLU A 89 -14.88 -0.05 -3.32
CA GLU A 89 -13.80 -0.25 -2.35
C GLU A 89 -12.46 -0.50 -3.07
N LEU A 90 -12.47 -1.26 -4.17
CA LEU A 90 -11.27 -1.56 -4.95
C LEU A 90 -10.75 -0.33 -5.70
N THR A 91 -11.62 0.44 -6.33
CA THR A 91 -11.29 1.70 -7.03
C THR A 91 -10.66 2.69 -6.05
N TRP A 92 -11.27 2.87 -4.88
CA TRP A 92 -10.69 3.74 -3.85
C TRP A 92 -9.30 3.26 -3.42
N LEU A 93 -9.10 1.94 -3.23
CA LEU A 93 -7.80 1.39 -2.88
C LEU A 93 -6.76 1.60 -3.99
N SER A 94 -7.15 1.43 -5.25
CA SER A 94 -6.29 1.68 -6.41
C SER A 94 -5.82 3.13 -6.45
N GLU A 95 -6.72 4.11 -6.24
CA GLU A 95 -6.35 5.52 -6.13
C GLU A 95 -5.32 5.78 -5.02
N ARG A 96 -5.49 5.15 -3.85
CA ARG A 96 -4.53 5.30 -2.74
C ARG A 96 -3.18 4.70 -3.09
N VAL A 97 -3.15 3.53 -3.73
CA VAL A 97 -1.90 2.88 -4.16
C VAL A 97 -1.20 3.71 -5.23
N HIS A 98 -1.90 4.34 -6.16
CA HIS A 98 -1.28 5.26 -7.12
C HIS A 98 -0.70 6.52 -6.45
N ARG A 99 -1.34 7.05 -5.40
CA ARG A 99 -0.72 8.13 -4.61
C ARG A 99 0.56 7.67 -3.91
N LEU A 100 0.57 6.44 -3.40
CA LEU A 100 1.77 5.84 -2.81
C LEU A 100 2.89 5.66 -3.84
N GLU A 101 2.54 5.25 -5.05
CA GLU A 101 3.47 5.11 -6.18
C GLU A 101 4.09 6.47 -6.52
N ALA A 102 3.26 7.48 -6.77
CA ALA A 102 3.73 8.83 -7.12
C ALA A 102 4.62 9.44 -6.04
N LEU A 103 4.27 9.28 -4.76
CA LEU A 103 5.10 9.79 -3.67
C LEU A 103 6.42 9.01 -3.55
N THR A 104 6.37 7.68 -3.65
CA THR A 104 7.58 6.84 -3.68
C THR A 104 8.51 7.24 -4.82
N GLU A 105 7.98 7.47 -6.01
CA GLU A 105 8.74 7.89 -7.18
C GLU A 105 9.45 9.23 -6.95
N GLN A 106 8.77 10.23 -6.37
CA GLN A 106 9.38 11.52 -6.02
C GLN A 106 10.59 11.34 -5.09
N PHE A 107 10.48 10.47 -4.09
CA PHE A 107 11.60 10.18 -3.18
C PHE A 107 12.76 9.47 -3.86
N CYS A 108 12.48 8.53 -4.77
CA CYS A 108 13.49 7.85 -5.54
C CYS A 108 14.28 8.84 -6.41
N TRP A 109 13.58 9.74 -7.12
CA TRP A 109 14.23 10.76 -7.95
C TRP A 109 15.04 11.75 -7.11
N ALA A 110 14.47 12.30 -6.04
CA ALA A 110 15.19 13.19 -5.14
C ALA A 110 16.45 12.54 -4.56
N LYS A 111 16.42 11.21 -4.31
CA LYS A 111 17.59 10.48 -3.85
C LYS A 111 18.66 10.35 -4.93
N ILE A 112 18.27 10.12 -6.19
CA ILE A 112 19.21 10.06 -7.32
C ILE A 112 19.87 11.42 -7.53
N GLU A 113 19.09 12.50 -7.54
CA GLU A 113 19.59 13.88 -7.69
C GLU A 113 20.59 14.24 -6.59
N SER A 114 20.40 13.76 -5.36
CA SER A 114 21.34 13.99 -4.25
C SER A 114 22.74 13.40 -4.43
N PHE A 115 22.97 12.58 -5.46
CA PHE A 115 24.29 12.05 -5.81
C PHE A 115 24.96 12.80 -6.98
N GLU A 116 24.26 13.70 -7.65
CA GLU A 116 24.78 14.49 -8.77
C GLU A 116 25.38 15.84 -8.32
N ASP A 117 25.21 16.19 -7.04
CA ASP A 117 25.89 17.29 -6.33
C ASP A 117 27.22 16.84 -5.70
#